data_AF-A0A9D8BFE6-F1
#
_entry.id   AF-A0A9D8BFE6-F1
#
_cell.length_a   1.000
_cell.length_b   1.000
_cell.length_c   1.000
_cell.angle_alpha   90.00
_cell.angle_beta   90.00
_cell.angle_gamma   90.00
#
_symmetry.space_group_name_H-M   'P 1'
#
loop_
_entity.id
_entity.type
_entity.pdbx_description
1 polymer ?
#
loop_
_entity_poly.entity_id
_entity_poly.type
_entity_poly.pdbx_seq_one_letter_code
_entity_poly.pdbx_strand_id
1 'polypeptide(L)'
;MSELYIYLIILIFAVAILNSNLAFGANPLKKNLTENLSVIEQLTKYSSKQKNYRRTPKNFASFGYAVHARMVEEDAFLEYKFPFVGSKEAQFTLKLNAKTTSSTVSKYGCKTHCFARDSANTYKLQSTDHTFLYQNMNADGFYFYGFGKDEYGINYNEVIALSDEVNYAVAKFIEIELQKMGKDTYENRVRAALHFVQFIPYGVPDFDAGDDSYFGLALPHESLAISYSDCDSKSTMFAGILHHLISEQNIVLVGCVIEGQGHMITGVAGLYYPGQYVSHQGKDYLLIETTTPITLENQPSNRFQEISVISVKQQ
;
A
#
# COMPACT_ATOMS: atom_id res chain seq x y z
N MET A 1 -40.81 39.38 -28.67
CA MET A 1 -40.77 38.16 -27.83
C MET A 1 -41.31 38.53 -26.47
N SER A 2 -42.27 37.78 -25.91
CA SER A 2 -42.82 38.10 -24.58
C SER A 2 -41.75 37.93 -23.50
N GLU A 3 -41.81 38.73 -22.44
CA GLU A 3 -40.84 38.68 -21.32
C GLU A 3 -40.66 37.25 -20.77
N LEU A 4 -41.71 36.44 -20.83
CA LEU A 4 -41.72 35.03 -20.45
C LEU A 4 -40.65 34.20 -21.20
N TYR A 5 -40.41 34.47 -22.49
CA TYR A 5 -39.40 33.76 -23.28
C TYR A 5 -37.97 34.11 -22.84
N ILE A 6 -37.74 35.34 -22.40
CA ILE A 6 -36.42 35.77 -21.91
C ILE A 6 -36.12 35.07 -20.58
N TYR A 7 -37.10 35.01 -19.67
CA TYR A 7 -36.94 34.27 -18.41
C TYR A 7 -36.74 32.77 -18.61
N LEU A 8 -37.42 32.16 -19.59
CA LEU A 8 -37.25 30.75 -19.91
C LEU A 8 -35.84 30.46 -20.45
N ILE A 9 -35.31 31.32 -21.32
CA ILE A 9 -33.95 31.19 -21.86
C ILE A 9 -32.91 31.36 -20.74
N ILE A 10 -33.08 32.36 -19.86
CA ILE A 10 -32.19 32.56 -18.71
C ILE A 10 -32.23 31.35 -17.76
N LEU A 11 -33.40 30.78 -17.49
CA LEU A 11 -33.55 29.60 -16.65
C LEU A 11 -32.86 28.38 -17.27
N ILE A 12 -33.05 28.16 -18.58
CA ILE A 12 -32.39 27.06 -19.31
C ILE A 12 -30.87 27.26 -19.31
N PHE A 13 -30.38 28.49 -19.50
CA PHE A 13 -28.95 28.79 -19.43
C PHE A 13 -28.40 28.63 -18.01
N ALA A 14 -29.14 29.03 -16.97
CA ALA A 14 -28.74 28.85 -15.58
C ALA A 14 -28.70 27.35 -15.20
N VAL A 15 -29.67 26.56 -15.63
CA VAL A 15 -29.68 25.10 -15.45
C VAL A 15 -28.56 24.45 -16.27
N ALA A 16 -28.30 24.91 -17.49
CA ALA A 16 -27.18 24.43 -18.30
C ALA A 16 -25.82 24.81 -17.70
N ILE A 17 -25.66 25.99 -17.10
CA ILE A 17 -24.44 26.40 -16.38
C ILE A 17 -24.28 25.61 -15.07
N LEU A 18 -25.37 25.38 -14.33
CA LEU A 18 -25.36 24.55 -13.13
C LEU A 18 -25.05 23.07 -13.45
N ASN A 19 -25.57 22.53 -14.56
CA ASN A 19 -25.29 21.16 -15.00
C ASN A 19 -23.97 20.99 -15.77
N SER A 20 -23.48 22.01 -16.48
CA SER A 20 -22.18 21.93 -17.17
C SER A 20 -20.99 22.12 -16.21
N ASN A 21 -21.21 22.72 -15.05
CA ASN A 21 -20.27 22.65 -13.92
C ASN A 21 -20.26 21.28 -13.20
N LEU A 22 -21.04 20.30 -13.67
CA LEU A 22 -21.13 18.94 -13.11
C LEU A 22 -20.45 17.85 -13.96
N ALA A 23 -19.69 18.20 -15.01
CA ALA A 23 -19.00 17.19 -15.83
C ALA A 23 -17.63 17.63 -16.37
N PHE A 24 -16.78 18.18 -15.51
CA PHE A 24 -15.30 18.10 -15.62
C PHE A 24 -14.69 18.17 -14.22
N GLY A 25 -15.07 17.19 -13.39
CA GLY A 25 -14.70 17.11 -11.98
C GLY A 25 -13.39 16.38 -11.72
N ALA A 26 -12.27 16.92 -12.20
CA ALA A 26 -10.99 16.62 -11.58
C ALA A 26 -10.77 17.61 -10.42
N ASN A 27 -11.22 17.25 -9.21
CA ASN A 27 -10.54 17.45 -7.90
C ASN A 27 -11.51 17.45 -6.70
N PRO A 28 -11.25 16.54 -5.73
CA PRO A 28 -11.04 16.99 -4.35
C PRO A 28 -9.78 16.37 -3.70
N LEU A 29 -8.89 15.73 -4.47
CA LEU A 29 -7.74 15.00 -3.93
C LEU A 29 -6.81 15.88 -3.08
N LYS A 30 -6.56 17.14 -3.48
CA LYS A 30 -5.64 18.04 -2.77
C LYS A 30 -6.08 18.41 -1.34
N LYS A 31 -7.39 18.55 -1.09
CA LYS A 31 -7.89 18.95 0.24
C LYS A 31 -7.70 17.81 1.25
N ASN A 32 -8.09 16.60 0.86
CA ASN A 32 -7.95 15.41 1.70
C ASN A 32 -6.47 15.04 1.94
N LEU A 33 -5.62 15.15 0.92
CA LEU A 33 -4.17 14.94 1.06
C LEU A 33 -3.57 15.88 2.11
N THR A 34 -3.97 17.16 2.14
CA THR A 34 -3.42 18.13 3.11
C THR A 34 -3.84 17.81 4.55
N GLU A 35 -5.07 17.36 4.75
CA GLU A 35 -5.57 16.90 6.06
C GLU A 35 -4.82 15.64 6.50
N ASN A 36 -4.76 14.62 5.65
CA ASN A 36 -4.03 13.38 5.92
C ASN A 36 -2.53 13.59 6.20
N LEU A 37 -1.88 14.53 5.49
CA LEU A 37 -0.49 14.91 5.75
C LEU A 37 -0.31 15.45 7.17
N SER A 38 -1.23 16.29 7.63
CA SER A 38 -1.18 16.81 9.00
C SER A 38 -1.42 15.70 10.04
N VAL A 39 -2.27 14.73 9.70
CA VAL A 39 -2.52 13.55 10.55
C VAL A 39 -1.28 12.67 10.67
N ILE A 40 -0.62 12.30 9.58
CA ILE A 40 0.57 11.44 9.65
C ILE A 40 1.72 12.14 10.40
N GLU A 41 1.92 13.45 10.19
CA GLU A 41 2.95 14.21 10.92
C GLU A 41 2.68 14.20 12.43
N GLN A 42 1.42 14.36 12.84
CA GLN A 42 1.05 14.26 14.25
C GLN A 42 1.15 12.83 14.79
N LEU A 43 0.75 11.81 14.01
CA LEU A 43 0.88 10.39 14.37
C LEU A 43 2.34 9.96 14.54
N THR A 44 3.27 10.67 13.92
CA THR A 44 4.69 10.31 13.89
C THR A 44 5.57 11.31 14.62
N LYS A 45 5.00 12.30 15.33
CA LYS A 45 5.72 13.35 16.06
C LYS A 45 6.72 12.84 17.11
N TYR A 46 6.54 11.64 17.63
CA TYR A 46 7.46 11.01 18.59
C TYR A 46 8.44 10.03 17.94
N SER A 47 8.49 9.97 16.61
CA SER A 47 9.40 9.10 15.87
C SER A 47 10.84 9.48 16.18
N SER A 48 11.69 8.49 16.47
CA SER A 48 13.12 8.72 16.64
C SER A 48 13.86 8.91 15.31
N LYS A 49 13.18 8.62 14.20
CA LYS A 49 13.70 8.81 12.84
C LYS A 49 12.90 9.87 12.09
N GLN A 50 13.60 10.66 11.29
CA GLN A 50 13.01 11.78 10.56
C GLN A 50 12.35 11.28 9.28
N LYS A 51 11.13 11.72 9.00
CA LYS A 51 10.41 11.45 7.75
C LYS A 51 9.87 12.74 7.17
N ASN A 52 9.99 12.90 5.85
CA ASN A 52 9.39 14.01 5.12
C ASN A 52 8.16 13.55 4.33
N TYR A 53 6.99 13.58 4.97
CA TYR A 53 5.73 13.22 4.32
C TYR A 53 5.26 14.23 3.26
N ARG A 54 5.84 15.44 3.23
CA ARG A 54 5.40 16.53 2.34
C ARG A 54 5.98 16.43 0.92
N ARG A 55 6.87 15.47 0.65
CA ARG A 55 7.35 15.23 -0.72
C ARG A 55 6.23 14.61 -1.57
N THR A 56 6.09 15.13 -2.79
CA THR A 56 5.10 14.62 -3.75
C THR A 56 5.45 13.17 -4.13
N PRO A 57 4.50 12.22 -4.01
CA PRO A 57 4.75 10.85 -4.44
C PRO A 57 4.94 10.77 -5.95
N LYS A 58 5.82 9.87 -6.40
CA LYS A 58 6.03 9.62 -7.83
C LYS A 58 4.92 8.71 -8.38
N ASN A 59 4.57 8.91 -9.64
CA ASN A 59 3.60 8.08 -10.39
C ASN A 59 2.23 7.97 -9.70
N PHE A 60 1.77 9.04 -9.02
CA PHE A 60 0.52 8.99 -8.27
C PHE A 60 -0.68 8.66 -9.16
N ALA A 61 -1.47 7.67 -8.76
CA ALA A 61 -2.72 7.29 -9.41
C ALA A 61 -3.80 7.00 -8.36
N SER A 62 -5.00 7.54 -8.56
CA SER A 62 -6.15 7.29 -7.68
C SER A 62 -7.28 6.63 -8.46
N PHE A 63 -8.04 5.79 -7.78
CA PHE A 63 -9.11 4.98 -8.36
C PHE A 63 -10.49 5.35 -7.81
N GLY A 64 -10.64 6.58 -7.31
CA GLY A 64 -11.89 7.08 -6.74
C GLY A 64 -12.10 6.77 -5.25
N TYR A 65 -11.12 6.14 -4.59
CA TYR A 65 -11.14 5.83 -3.16
C TYR A 65 -9.93 6.44 -2.46
N ALA A 66 -10.12 6.77 -1.18
CA ALA A 66 -9.10 7.33 -0.31
C ALA A 66 -9.41 6.96 1.16
N VAL A 67 -8.37 6.91 1.98
CA VAL A 67 -8.51 6.82 3.43
C VAL A 67 -8.69 8.23 3.97
N HIS A 68 -9.67 8.43 4.83
CA HIS A 68 -9.91 9.68 5.53
C HIS A 68 -9.43 9.57 6.96
N ALA A 69 -8.53 10.45 7.36
CA ALA A 69 -7.95 10.45 8.69
C ALA A 69 -8.38 11.70 9.47
N ARG A 70 -8.67 11.54 10.76
CA ARG A 70 -8.87 12.67 11.68
C ARG A 70 -8.11 12.44 12.99
N MET A 71 -7.46 13.48 13.49
CA MET A 71 -6.84 13.46 14.82
C MET A 71 -7.81 13.89 15.90
N VAL A 72 -7.77 13.21 17.05
CA VAL A 72 -8.32 13.66 18.33
C VAL A 72 -7.25 13.40 19.39
N GLU A 73 -6.66 14.46 19.91
CA GLU A 73 -5.53 14.39 20.86
C GLU A 73 -4.36 13.55 20.30
N GLU A 74 -4.12 12.37 20.88
CA GLU A 74 -3.06 11.43 20.51
C GLU A 74 -3.55 10.29 19.60
N ASP A 75 -4.85 10.23 19.28
CA ASP A 75 -5.44 9.15 18.49
C ASP A 75 -5.86 9.67 17.10
N ALA A 76 -5.45 8.97 16.05
CA ALA A 76 -6.00 9.10 14.71
C ALA A 76 -7.12 8.08 14.49
N PHE A 77 -8.22 8.54 13.91
CA PHE A 77 -9.32 7.69 13.47
C PHE A 77 -9.31 7.69 11.94
N LEU A 78 -9.05 6.52 11.37
CA LEU A 78 -9.03 6.28 9.93
C LEU A 78 -10.36 5.66 9.51
N GLU A 79 -10.94 6.17 8.43
CA GLU A 79 -12.09 5.61 7.74
C GLU A 79 -11.72 5.32 6.29
N TYR A 80 -11.99 4.10 5.83
CA TYR A 80 -11.69 3.70 4.46
C TYR A 80 -12.87 2.97 3.84
N LYS A 81 -13.40 3.54 2.75
CA LYS A 81 -14.45 2.95 1.93
C LYS A 81 -13.84 2.40 0.65
N PHE A 82 -14.25 1.20 0.26
CA PHE A 82 -13.73 0.54 -0.93
C PHE A 82 -14.70 -0.54 -1.45
N PRO A 83 -14.61 -0.91 -2.74
CA PRO A 83 -15.35 -2.03 -3.31
C PRO A 83 -14.96 -3.33 -2.63
N PHE A 84 -15.95 -4.08 -2.20
CA PHE A 84 -15.83 -5.37 -1.53
C PHE A 84 -16.35 -6.50 -2.42
N VAL A 85 -16.34 -7.73 -1.89
CA VAL A 85 -16.81 -8.92 -2.60
C VAL A 85 -18.29 -8.79 -2.97
N GLY A 86 -18.63 -9.07 -4.23
CA GLY A 86 -20.02 -9.06 -4.71
C GLY A 86 -20.60 -7.66 -4.96
N SER A 87 -19.74 -6.70 -5.36
CA SER A 87 -20.13 -5.35 -5.79
C SER A 87 -20.78 -4.49 -4.69
N LYS A 88 -20.53 -4.81 -3.41
CA LYS A 88 -20.89 -3.96 -2.27
C LYS A 88 -19.72 -3.08 -1.89
N GLU A 89 -19.97 -1.89 -1.37
CA GLU A 89 -18.94 -1.10 -0.70
C GLU A 89 -18.84 -1.55 0.77
N ALA A 90 -17.63 -1.67 1.29
CA ALA A 90 -17.36 -1.92 2.70
C ALA A 90 -16.67 -0.70 3.32
N GLN A 91 -16.93 -0.46 4.60
CA GLN A 91 -16.33 0.63 5.37
C GLN A 91 -15.48 0.06 6.50
N PHE A 92 -14.18 0.18 6.36
CA PHE A 92 -13.21 -0.16 7.40
C PHE A 92 -12.91 1.06 8.26
N THR A 93 -12.72 0.84 9.57
CA THR A 93 -12.27 1.88 10.49
C THR A 93 -11.14 1.36 11.36
N LEU A 94 -10.17 2.22 11.64
CA LEU A 94 -9.00 1.89 12.45
C LEU A 94 -8.65 3.07 13.36
N LYS A 95 -8.24 2.76 14.59
CA LYS A 95 -7.69 3.74 15.52
C LYS A 95 -6.19 3.51 15.65
N LEU A 96 -5.39 4.55 15.41
CA LEU A 96 -3.95 4.54 15.62
C LEU A 96 -3.58 5.55 16.70
N ASN A 97 -2.66 5.20 17.60
CA ASN A 97 -2.16 6.13 18.61
C ASN A 97 -0.79 6.68 18.18
N ALA A 98 -0.53 7.97 18.42
CA ALA A 98 0.70 8.62 17.99
C ALA A 98 1.96 8.01 18.64
N LYS A 99 1.92 7.61 19.92
CA LYS A 99 3.09 7.02 20.58
C LYS A 99 3.42 5.64 20.04
N THR A 100 2.42 4.78 19.91
CA THR A 100 2.63 3.42 19.39
C THR A 100 2.99 3.45 17.91
N THR A 101 2.31 4.29 17.12
CA THR A 101 2.60 4.48 15.69
C THR A 101 4.01 5.02 15.50
N SER A 102 4.41 6.09 16.19
CA SER A 102 5.79 6.58 16.20
C SER A 102 6.80 5.50 16.54
N SER A 103 6.53 4.70 17.58
CA SER A 103 7.42 3.61 17.99
C SER A 103 7.55 2.54 16.91
N THR A 104 6.47 2.22 16.20
CA THR A 104 6.49 1.23 15.11
C THR A 104 7.20 1.77 13.87
N VAL A 105 6.86 2.97 13.40
CA VAL A 105 7.48 3.55 12.19
C VAL A 105 8.97 3.86 12.39
N SER A 106 9.41 4.09 13.62
CA SER A 106 10.83 4.28 13.96
C SER A 106 11.66 3.01 13.79
N LYS A 107 11.03 1.83 13.79
CA LYS A 107 11.72 0.54 13.63
C LYS A 107 12.06 0.22 12.17
N TYR A 108 11.68 1.07 11.21
CA TYR A 108 11.97 0.84 9.79
C TYR A 108 12.83 1.98 9.21
N GLY A 109 13.70 1.65 8.26
CA GLY A 109 14.58 2.58 7.56
C GLY A 109 16.06 2.32 7.82
N CYS A 110 16.94 3.03 7.12
CA CYS A 110 18.40 2.88 7.20
C CYS A 110 19.09 4.24 7.23
N LYS A 111 20.28 4.31 7.81
CA LYS A 111 21.10 5.52 7.75
C LYS A 111 21.87 5.68 6.43
N THR A 112 22.11 6.93 6.06
CA THR A 112 22.76 7.26 4.78
C THR A 112 24.22 6.81 4.67
N HIS A 113 24.88 6.49 5.78
CA HIS A 113 26.25 5.96 5.79
C HIS A 113 26.33 4.50 5.34
N CYS A 114 25.21 3.75 5.34
CA CYS A 114 25.13 2.44 4.68
C CYS A 114 24.62 2.58 3.24
N PHE A 115 23.80 3.60 2.98
CA PHE A 115 23.09 3.81 1.73
C PHE A 115 23.00 5.28 1.32
N ALA A 116 23.64 5.66 0.23
CA ALA A 116 23.49 7.01 -0.30
C ALA A 116 22.65 7.01 -1.58
N ARG A 117 21.90 8.09 -1.75
CA ARG A 117 21.21 8.38 -3.00
C ARG A 117 22.24 8.64 -4.10
N ASP A 118 22.25 7.81 -5.13
CA ASP A 118 23.14 7.89 -6.28
C ASP A 118 22.54 8.75 -7.41
N SER A 119 21.20 8.74 -7.53
CA SER A 119 20.47 9.62 -8.44
C SER A 119 19.09 9.97 -7.88
N ALA A 120 18.30 10.75 -8.64
CA ALA A 120 16.93 11.06 -8.24
C ALA A 120 16.07 9.82 -7.90
N ASN A 121 16.44 8.64 -8.44
CA ASN A 121 15.65 7.41 -8.29
C ASN A 121 16.47 6.18 -7.86
N THR A 122 17.76 6.31 -7.60
CA THR A 122 18.61 5.16 -7.27
C THR A 122 19.39 5.40 -5.99
N TYR A 123 19.59 4.32 -5.24
CA TYR A 123 20.44 4.27 -4.06
C TYR A 123 21.59 3.32 -4.34
N LYS A 124 22.77 3.62 -3.78
CA LYS A 124 23.92 2.74 -3.80
C LYS A 124 24.40 2.44 -2.38
N LEU A 125 24.75 1.18 -2.20
CA LEU A 125 25.50 0.73 -1.04
C LEU A 125 26.80 1.52 -0.90
N GLN A 126 27.11 1.95 0.32
CA GLN A 126 28.34 2.67 0.65
C GLN A 126 29.51 1.72 1.02
N SER A 127 29.24 0.42 1.08
CA SER A 127 30.23 -0.61 1.39
C SER A 127 29.88 -1.91 0.66
N THR A 128 30.86 -2.76 0.42
CA THR A 128 30.68 -4.16 -0.03
C THR A 128 30.90 -5.16 1.10
N ASP A 129 31.26 -4.69 2.30
CA ASP A 129 31.43 -5.54 3.48
C ASP A 129 30.05 -5.97 4.02
N HIS A 130 29.70 -7.24 3.77
CA HIS A 130 28.47 -7.85 4.25
C HIS A 130 28.27 -7.70 5.76
N THR A 131 29.32 -7.87 6.55
CA THR A 131 29.22 -7.85 8.01
C THR A 131 28.90 -6.44 8.49
N PHE A 132 29.61 -5.45 7.94
CA PHE A 132 29.33 -4.04 8.21
C PHE A 132 27.89 -3.67 7.85
N LEU A 133 27.44 -4.02 6.64
CA LEU A 133 26.08 -3.70 6.17
C LEU A 133 25.03 -4.40 7.03
N TYR A 134 25.17 -5.71 7.25
CA TYR A 134 24.24 -6.48 8.07
C TYR A 134 24.11 -5.90 9.48
N GLN A 135 25.22 -5.54 10.13
CA GLN A 135 25.17 -4.99 11.48
C GLN A 135 24.51 -3.61 11.53
N ASN A 136 24.97 -2.67 10.71
CA ASN A 136 24.51 -1.28 10.79
C ASN A 136 23.08 -1.13 10.26
N MET A 137 22.77 -1.74 9.11
CA MET A 137 21.45 -1.63 8.53
C MET A 137 20.37 -2.33 9.37
N ASN A 138 20.70 -3.43 10.04
CA ASN A 138 19.74 -4.11 10.94
C ASN A 138 19.63 -3.41 12.29
N ALA A 139 20.69 -2.76 12.78
CA ALA A 139 20.58 -1.87 13.93
C ALA A 139 19.63 -0.69 13.65
N ASP A 140 19.60 -0.22 12.40
CA ASP A 140 18.63 0.78 11.96
C ASP A 140 17.25 0.17 11.68
N GLY A 141 17.11 -1.11 11.37
CA GLY A 141 15.82 -1.72 11.03
C GLY A 141 15.46 -1.64 9.54
N PHE A 142 16.46 -1.65 8.66
CA PHE A 142 16.26 -1.97 7.25
C PHE A 142 15.95 -3.46 7.03
N TYR A 143 16.38 -4.32 7.97
CA TYR A 143 16.25 -5.77 7.89
C TYR A 143 16.96 -6.37 6.66
N PHE A 144 18.22 -6.01 6.46
CA PHE A 144 19.09 -6.52 5.41
C PHE A 144 19.21 -8.05 5.49
N TYR A 145 18.79 -8.72 4.41
CA TYR A 145 18.84 -10.18 4.27
C TYR A 145 20.10 -10.67 3.52
N GLY A 146 20.71 -9.80 2.70
CA GLY A 146 21.91 -10.12 1.94
C GLY A 146 21.94 -9.42 0.59
N PHE A 147 22.99 -9.72 -0.19
CA PHE A 147 23.10 -9.24 -1.56
C PHE A 147 22.20 -10.07 -2.48
N GLY A 148 21.22 -9.42 -3.11
CA GLY A 148 20.36 -10.04 -4.11
C GLY A 148 20.96 -9.96 -5.52
N LYS A 149 20.20 -10.43 -6.52
CA LYS A 149 20.54 -10.24 -7.94
C LYS A 149 20.63 -8.74 -8.29
N ASP A 150 19.89 -7.90 -7.56
CA ASP A 150 19.84 -6.43 -7.67
C ASP A 150 20.51 -5.74 -6.46
N GLU A 151 21.69 -6.22 -6.07
CA GLU A 151 22.58 -5.64 -5.06
C GLU A 151 22.16 -5.87 -3.59
N TYR A 152 20.91 -5.69 -3.16
CA TYR A 152 20.53 -5.84 -1.73
C TYR A 152 19.05 -6.19 -1.53
N GLY A 153 18.72 -6.91 -0.45
CA GLY A 153 17.35 -7.34 -0.14
C GLY A 153 16.87 -6.96 1.27
N ILE A 154 15.61 -6.52 1.35
CA ILE A 154 14.86 -6.35 2.61
C ILE A 154 14.27 -7.71 3.02
N ASN A 155 14.36 -8.06 4.29
CA ASN A 155 13.62 -9.17 4.87
C ASN A 155 12.17 -8.72 5.13
N TYR A 156 11.31 -8.90 4.13
CA TYR A 156 9.91 -8.49 4.20
C TYR A 156 9.11 -9.21 5.31
N ASN A 157 9.57 -10.35 5.83
CA ASN A 157 8.91 -10.97 6.99
C ASN A 157 8.97 -10.06 8.22
N GLU A 158 10.07 -9.34 8.44
CA GLU A 158 10.19 -8.36 9.53
C GLU A 158 9.27 -7.16 9.28
N VAL A 159 9.17 -6.70 8.03
CA VAL A 159 8.28 -5.59 7.65
C VAL A 159 6.81 -5.95 7.86
N ILE A 160 6.41 -7.18 7.51
CA ILE A 160 5.07 -7.71 7.79
C ILE A 160 4.82 -7.74 9.31
N ALA A 161 5.77 -8.29 10.08
CA ALA A 161 5.66 -8.42 11.53
C ALA A 161 5.56 -7.06 12.25
N LEU A 162 6.26 -6.03 11.77
CA LEU A 162 6.16 -4.67 12.31
C LEU A 162 4.73 -4.12 12.31
N SER A 163 3.92 -4.55 11.35
CA SER A 163 2.56 -4.04 11.15
C SER A 163 1.48 -5.10 11.39
N ASP A 164 1.82 -6.14 12.15
CA ASP A 164 0.93 -7.25 12.46
C ASP A 164 -0.40 -6.78 13.05
N GLU A 165 -0.39 -5.79 13.95
CA GLU A 165 -1.60 -5.24 14.55
C GLU A 165 -2.58 -4.65 13.53
N VAL A 166 -2.08 -3.95 12.50
CA VAL A 166 -2.89 -3.35 11.44
C VAL A 166 -3.37 -4.43 10.47
N ASN A 167 -2.46 -5.33 10.08
CA ASN A 167 -2.77 -6.46 9.20
C ASN A 167 -3.87 -7.35 9.81
N TYR A 168 -3.75 -7.67 11.10
CA TYR A 168 -4.73 -8.42 11.87
C TYR A 168 -6.08 -7.69 11.95
N ALA A 169 -6.08 -6.39 12.22
CA ALA A 169 -7.32 -5.60 12.29
C ALA A 169 -8.09 -5.64 10.95
N VAL A 170 -7.38 -5.51 9.82
CA VAL A 170 -7.97 -5.60 8.48
C VAL A 170 -8.46 -7.01 8.19
N ALA A 171 -7.65 -8.04 8.48
CA ALA A 171 -8.05 -9.43 8.31
C ALA A 171 -9.30 -9.77 9.12
N LYS A 172 -9.37 -9.32 10.37
CA LYS A 172 -10.53 -9.56 11.22
C LYS A 172 -11.78 -8.87 10.71
N PHE A 173 -11.65 -7.64 10.19
CA PHE A 173 -12.73 -6.95 9.51
C PHE A 173 -13.24 -7.74 8.30
N ILE A 174 -12.34 -8.20 7.43
CA ILE A 174 -12.67 -9.00 6.24
C ILE A 174 -13.42 -10.27 6.62
N GLU A 175 -12.90 -11.03 7.59
CA GLU A 175 -13.53 -12.27 8.06
C GLU A 175 -14.96 -12.00 8.56
N ILE A 176 -15.15 -10.99 9.41
CA ILE A 176 -16.46 -10.64 9.97
C ILE A 176 -17.45 -10.24 8.86
N GLU A 177 -17.03 -9.40 7.91
CA GLU A 177 -17.92 -8.96 6.82
C GLU A 177 -18.30 -10.12 5.88
N LEU A 178 -17.34 -11.00 5.55
CA LEU A 178 -17.62 -12.19 4.75
C LEU A 178 -18.55 -13.17 5.48
N GLN A 179 -18.37 -13.37 6.79
CA GLN A 179 -19.23 -14.24 7.61
C GLN A 179 -20.67 -13.70 7.69
N LYS A 180 -20.85 -12.39 7.92
CA LYS A 180 -22.18 -11.75 7.89
C LYS A 180 -22.89 -11.94 6.55
N MET A 181 -22.13 -12.00 5.46
CA MET A 181 -22.65 -12.21 4.11
C MET A 181 -22.89 -13.69 3.75
N GLY A 182 -22.47 -14.64 4.61
CA GLY A 182 -22.46 -16.06 4.28
C GLY A 182 -21.53 -16.40 3.11
N LYS A 183 -20.45 -15.63 2.92
CA LYS A 183 -19.50 -15.73 1.80
C LYS A 183 -18.06 -15.95 2.24
N ASP A 184 -17.84 -16.38 3.48
CA ASP A 184 -16.50 -16.66 4.01
C ASP A 184 -15.91 -17.94 3.39
N THR A 185 -15.20 -17.76 2.29
CA THR A 185 -14.48 -18.81 1.56
C THR A 185 -13.03 -18.39 1.34
N TYR A 186 -12.15 -19.37 1.11
CA TYR A 186 -10.73 -19.13 0.80
C TYR A 186 -10.55 -18.05 -0.29
N GLU A 187 -11.23 -18.23 -1.42
CA GLU A 187 -11.19 -17.31 -2.55
C GLU A 187 -11.70 -15.91 -2.18
N ASN A 188 -12.80 -15.81 -1.43
CA ASN A 188 -13.35 -14.52 -1.03
C ASN A 188 -12.50 -13.80 0.01
N ARG A 189 -11.81 -14.53 0.89
CA ARG A 189 -10.80 -13.95 1.80
C ARG A 189 -9.68 -13.29 0.99
N VAL A 190 -9.15 -13.99 -0.02
CA VAL A 190 -8.11 -13.44 -0.90
C VAL A 190 -8.63 -12.24 -1.70
N ARG A 191 -9.81 -12.38 -2.33
CA ARG A 191 -10.44 -11.31 -3.11
C ARG A 191 -10.71 -10.05 -2.26
N ALA A 192 -11.22 -10.22 -1.04
CA ALA A 192 -11.49 -9.13 -0.12
C ALA A 192 -10.20 -8.40 0.32
N ALA A 193 -9.14 -9.16 0.62
CA ALA A 193 -7.84 -8.58 0.96
C ALA A 193 -7.21 -7.84 -0.24
N LEU A 194 -7.31 -8.40 -1.45
CA LEU A 194 -6.85 -7.74 -2.69
C LEU A 194 -7.61 -6.42 -2.90
N HIS A 195 -8.93 -6.46 -2.75
CA HIS A 195 -9.79 -5.29 -2.83
C HIS A 195 -9.39 -4.20 -1.83
N PHE A 196 -9.09 -4.57 -0.58
CA PHE A 196 -8.64 -3.61 0.41
C PHE A 196 -7.37 -2.87 -0.05
N VAL A 197 -6.36 -3.57 -0.56
CA VAL A 197 -5.07 -2.94 -0.90
C VAL A 197 -5.07 -2.20 -2.25
N GLN A 198 -5.79 -2.72 -3.26
CA GLN A 198 -5.71 -2.23 -4.64
C GLN A 198 -6.40 -0.88 -4.84
N PHE A 199 -7.40 -0.58 -4.00
CA PHE A 199 -8.14 0.67 -4.07
C PHE A 199 -7.52 1.78 -3.24
N ILE A 200 -6.50 1.50 -2.42
CA ILE A 200 -5.65 2.56 -1.86
C ILE A 200 -4.94 3.20 -3.06
N PRO A 201 -4.88 4.54 -3.20
CA PRO A 201 -4.14 5.17 -4.29
C PRO A 201 -2.70 4.66 -4.42
N TYR A 202 -2.22 4.54 -5.66
CA TYR A 202 -0.83 4.23 -5.94
C TYR A 202 0.03 5.49 -5.84
N GLY A 203 1.24 5.36 -5.32
CA GLY A 203 2.27 6.40 -5.38
C GLY A 203 3.53 5.96 -4.64
N VAL A 204 4.70 6.21 -5.23
CA VAL A 204 5.98 5.90 -4.60
C VAL A 204 6.34 7.00 -3.61
N PRO A 205 6.35 6.74 -2.29
CA PRO A 205 6.72 7.74 -1.30
C PRO A 205 8.21 8.08 -1.39
N ASP A 206 8.56 9.31 -1.01
CA ASP A 206 9.94 9.75 -0.78
C ASP A 206 9.98 10.35 0.62
N PHE A 207 10.22 9.51 1.63
CA PHE A 207 10.20 9.93 3.04
C PHE A 207 11.56 10.38 3.56
N ASP A 208 12.63 10.22 2.78
CA ASP A 208 14.01 10.41 3.27
C ASP A 208 14.20 11.80 3.88
N ALA A 209 14.79 11.88 5.07
CA ALA A 209 15.01 13.15 5.73
C ALA A 209 16.26 13.08 6.60
N GLY A 210 17.10 14.13 6.53
CA GLY A 210 18.37 14.14 7.24
C GLY A 210 19.25 12.97 6.80
N ASP A 211 19.60 12.12 7.76
CA ASP A 211 20.38 10.90 7.58
C ASP A 211 19.54 9.63 7.48
N ASP A 212 18.20 9.72 7.49
CA ASP A 212 17.28 8.57 7.40
C ASP A 212 16.78 8.35 5.96
N SER A 213 16.83 7.09 5.50
CA SER A 213 16.35 6.60 4.20
C SER A 213 15.33 5.47 4.35
N TYR A 214 14.30 5.44 3.50
CA TYR A 214 13.17 4.51 3.59
C TYR A 214 12.87 3.71 2.32
N PHE A 215 13.61 3.97 1.23
CA PHE A 215 13.59 3.14 0.01
C PHE A 215 12.22 3.01 -0.64
N GLY A 216 11.39 4.04 -0.56
CA GLY A 216 10.05 4.02 -1.17
C GLY A 216 9.03 3.13 -0.47
N LEU A 217 9.36 2.51 0.67
CA LEU A 217 8.41 1.67 1.41
C LEU A 217 7.69 2.47 2.50
N ALA A 218 6.37 2.37 2.53
CA ALA A 218 5.49 2.85 3.58
C ALA A 218 4.92 1.66 4.37
N LEU A 219 5.09 1.66 5.69
CA LEU A 219 4.43 0.65 6.53
C LEU A 219 2.89 0.80 6.44
N PRO A 220 2.10 -0.26 6.69
CA PRO A 220 0.65 -0.18 6.75
C PRO A 220 0.05 1.00 7.53
N HIS A 221 0.62 1.34 8.70
CA HIS A 221 0.23 2.53 9.47
C HIS A 221 0.32 3.82 8.65
N GLU A 222 1.42 3.96 7.90
CA GLU A 222 1.71 5.12 7.08
C GLU A 222 0.85 5.12 5.82
N SER A 223 0.80 3.98 5.12
CA SER A 223 0.03 3.80 3.88
C SER A 223 -1.44 4.19 4.05
N LEU A 224 -2.05 3.79 5.18
CA LEU A 224 -3.42 4.16 5.50
C LEU A 224 -3.55 5.64 5.89
N ALA A 225 -2.64 6.17 6.71
CA ALA A 225 -2.70 7.57 7.15
C ALA A 225 -2.44 8.57 6.01
N ILE A 226 -1.48 8.31 5.12
CA ILE A 226 -1.16 9.16 3.96
C ILE A 226 -2.11 8.91 2.78
N SER A 227 -2.87 7.82 2.81
CA SER A 227 -3.80 7.39 1.76
C SER A 227 -3.14 7.15 0.39
N TYR A 228 -1.93 6.62 0.37
CA TYR A 228 -1.31 6.07 -0.84
C TYR A 228 -0.19 5.08 -0.49
N SER A 229 0.19 4.23 -1.44
CA SER A 229 1.26 3.24 -1.28
C SER A 229 1.82 2.79 -2.64
N ASP A 230 3.02 2.25 -2.66
CA ASP A 230 3.69 1.72 -3.87
C ASP A 230 3.51 0.20 -4.00
N CYS A 231 4.21 -0.43 -4.97
CA CYS A 231 4.12 -1.87 -5.19
C CYS A 231 4.60 -2.69 -3.99
N ASP A 232 5.71 -2.29 -3.37
CA ASP A 232 6.29 -2.94 -2.21
C ASP A 232 5.35 -2.88 -1.01
N SER A 233 4.87 -1.69 -0.67
CA SER A 233 4.00 -1.46 0.47
C SER A 233 2.66 -2.20 0.32
N LYS A 234 2.06 -2.16 -0.88
CA LYS A 234 0.79 -2.84 -1.17
C LYS A 234 0.91 -4.36 -1.11
N SER A 235 1.93 -4.92 -1.76
CA SER A 235 2.15 -6.36 -1.78
C SER A 235 2.51 -6.88 -0.38
N THR A 236 3.33 -6.14 0.36
CA THR A 236 3.68 -6.49 1.76
C THR A 236 2.45 -6.43 2.68
N MET A 237 1.63 -5.39 2.57
CA MET A 237 0.37 -5.29 3.32
C MET A 237 -0.61 -6.40 2.93
N PHE A 238 -0.74 -6.72 1.65
CA PHE A 238 -1.60 -7.80 1.18
C PHE A 238 -1.17 -9.16 1.73
N ALA A 239 0.12 -9.48 1.63
CA ALA A 239 0.69 -10.69 2.22
C ALA A 239 0.47 -10.75 3.75
N GLY A 240 0.67 -9.62 4.45
CA GLY A 240 0.43 -9.52 5.88
C GLY A 240 -1.04 -9.72 6.28
N ILE A 241 -1.99 -9.18 5.52
CA ILE A 241 -3.42 -9.44 5.75
C ILE A 241 -3.76 -10.91 5.49
N LEU A 242 -3.25 -11.48 4.38
CA LEU A 242 -3.48 -12.88 4.02
C LEU A 242 -2.93 -13.84 5.06
N HIS A 243 -1.80 -13.50 5.69
CA HIS A 243 -1.18 -14.30 6.75
C HIS A 243 -2.11 -14.60 7.92
N HIS A 244 -3.09 -13.74 8.16
CA HIS A 244 -4.16 -13.89 9.15
C HIS A 244 -5.44 -14.54 8.62
N LEU A 245 -5.58 -14.66 7.29
CA LEU A 245 -6.80 -15.16 6.63
C LEU A 245 -6.65 -16.57 6.07
N ILE A 246 -5.45 -16.95 5.64
CA ILE A 246 -5.13 -18.20 4.99
C ILE A 246 -3.80 -18.77 5.50
N SER A 247 -3.51 -20.01 5.14
CA SER A 247 -2.26 -20.68 5.55
C SER A 247 -1.03 -20.01 4.93
N GLU A 248 -0.02 -19.70 5.74
CA GLU A 248 1.23 -19.05 5.31
C GLU A 248 1.94 -19.72 4.14
N GLN A 249 1.96 -21.06 4.11
CA GLN A 249 2.49 -21.89 3.03
C GLN A 249 1.75 -21.70 1.69
N ASN A 250 0.70 -20.89 1.65
CA ASN A 250 0.00 -20.52 0.42
C ASN A 250 0.28 -19.06 0.01
N ILE A 251 1.22 -18.38 0.66
CA ILE A 251 1.57 -16.98 0.41
C ILE A 251 3.07 -16.87 0.11
N VAL A 252 3.41 -16.17 -0.97
CA VAL A 252 4.79 -15.75 -1.25
C VAL A 252 4.79 -14.28 -1.66
N LEU A 253 5.87 -13.59 -1.37
CA LEU A 253 6.20 -12.33 -2.04
C LEU A 253 7.10 -12.64 -3.24
N VAL A 254 7.02 -11.82 -4.27
CA VAL A 254 7.77 -12.00 -5.51
C VAL A 254 8.30 -10.66 -5.98
N GLY A 255 9.62 -10.51 -5.98
CA GLY A 255 10.30 -9.46 -6.73
C GLY A 255 10.31 -9.81 -8.21
N CYS A 256 9.98 -8.86 -9.07
CA CYS A 256 9.97 -9.04 -10.51
C CYS A 256 10.25 -7.72 -11.25
N VAL A 257 10.33 -7.80 -12.57
CA VAL A 257 10.48 -6.63 -13.44
C VAL A 257 9.25 -6.49 -14.33
N ILE A 258 8.70 -5.28 -14.41
CA ILE A 258 7.63 -4.89 -15.34
C ILE A 258 8.15 -3.71 -16.16
N GLU A 259 8.15 -3.82 -17.48
CA GLU A 259 8.55 -2.73 -18.39
C GLU A 259 9.94 -2.13 -18.07
N GLY A 260 10.87 -2.98 -17.60
CA GLY A 260 12.23 -2.60 -17.23
C GLY A 260 12.35 -1.86 -15.89
N GLN A 261 11.30 -1.84 -15.06
CA GLN A 261 11.32 -1.31 -13.70
C GLN A 261 11.09 -2.44 -12.69
N GLY A 262 11.78 -2.38 -11.55
CA GLY A 262 11.54 -3.29 -10.43
C GLY A 262 10.11 -3.16 -9.91
N HIS A 263 9.52 -4.28 -9.51
CA HIS A 263 8.15 -4.39 -9.01
C HIS A 263 8.05 -5.48 -7.96
N MET A 264 7.11 -5.34 -7.02
CA MET A 264 6.82 -6.35 -6.00
C MET A 264 5.38 -6.81 -6.13
N ILE A 265 5.18 -8.12 -6.15
CA ILE A 265 3.87 -8.77 -6.27
C ILE A 265 3.69 -9.87 -5.21
N THR A 266 2.44 -10.28 -4.93
CA THR A 266 2.16 -11.40 -4.03
C THR A 266 1.69 -12.60 -4.84
N GLY A 267 2.25 -13.78 -4.56
CA GLY A 267 1.80 -15.05 -5.09
C GLY A 267 0.89 -15.77 -4.09
N VAL A 268 -0.24 -16.30 -4.56
CA VAL A 268 -1.17 -17.09 -3.71
C VAL A 268 -1.44 -18.46 -4.32
N ALA A 269 -1.20 -19.52 -3.56
CA ALA A 269 -1.47 -20.89 -3.98
C ALA A 269 -2.93 -21.29 -3.79
N GLY A 270 -3.38 -22.34 -4.49
CA GLY A 270 -4.75 -22.87 -4.37
C GLY A 270 -5.82 -22.00 -5.05
N LEU A 271 -5.42 -21.07 -5.91
CA LEU A 271 -6.29 -20.33 -6.81
C LEU A 271 -6.04 -20.82 -8.24
N TYR A 272 -7.11 -20.96 -9.02
CA TYR A 272 -7.06 -21.51 -10.38
C TYR A 272 -7.75 -20.54 -11.35
N TYR A 273 -7.15 -19.37 -11.53
CA TYR A 273 -7.58 -18.33 -12.47
C TYR A 273 -6.62 -18.14 -13.64
N PRO A 274 -7.05 -17.52 -14.75
CA PRO A 274 -6.12 -17.01 -15.75
C PRO A 274 -5.11 -16.05 -15.11
N GLY A 275 -3.85 -16.16 -15.50
CA GLY A 275 -2.77 -15.31 -15.02
C GLY A 275 -1.41 -16.00 -15.09
N GLN A 276 -0.38 -15.32 -14.59
CA GLN A 276 0.96 -15.86 -14.51
C GLN A 276 1.15 -16.59 -13.18
N TYR A 277 1.80 -17.76 -13.22
CA TYR A 277 2.08 -18.58 -12.04
C TYR A 277 3.59 -18.71 -11.83
N VAL A 278 3.98 -18.90 -10.57
CA VAL A 278 5.31 -19.35 -10.20
C VAL A 278 5.21 -20.62 -9.35
N SER A 279 6.02 -21.63 -9.68
CA SER A 279 6.14 -22.84 -8.87
C SER A 279 7.21 -22.64 -7.79
N HIS A 280 6.85 -22.86 -6.53
CA HIS A 280 7.78 -22.76 -5.38
C HIS A 280 7.41 -23.81 -4.33
N GLN A 281 8.40 -24.52 -3.78
CA GLN A 281 8.17 -25.53 -2.72
C GLN A 281 7.02 -26.52 -3.03
N GLY A 282 6.90 -26.95 -4.29
CA GLY A 282 5.89 -27.93 -4.72
C GLY A 282 4.46 -27.40 -4.87
N LYS A 283 4.26 -26.07 -4.86
CA LYS A 283 2.96 -25.42 -5.12
C LYS A 283 3.09 -24.40 -6.25
N ASP A 284 2.00 -24.23 -6.98
CA ASP A 284 1.86 -23.15 -7.96
C ASP A 284 1.11 -21.98 -7.33
N TYR A 285 1.71 -20.79 -7.43
CA TYR A 285 1.19 -19.55 -6.89
C TYR A 285 0.76 -18.65 -8.03
N LEU A 286 -0.51 -18.25 -8.06
CA LEU A 286 -1.00 -17.21 -8.95
C LEU A 286 -0.39 -15.88 -8.52
N LEU A 287 0.29 -15.17 -9.43
CA LEU A 287 0.83 -13.84 -9.18
C LEU A 287 -0.29 -12.80 -9.28
N ILE A 288 -0.54 -12.08 -8.17
CA ILE A 288 -1.68 -11.17 -8.02
C ILE A 288 -1.22 -9.72 -7.97
N GLU A 289 -1.55 -8.95 -9.02
CA GLU A 289 -1.24 -7.53 -9.12
C GLU A 289 -2.03 -6.72 -8.09
N THR A 290 -1.32 -5.97 -7.24
CA THR A 290 -1.91 -5.20 -6.14
C THR A 290 -2.00 -3.70 -6.43
N THR A 291 -1.33 -3.20 -7.47
CA THR A 291 -1.16 -1.74 -7.70
C THR A 291 -2.28 -1.09 -8.50
N THR A 292 -3.10 -1.89 -9.19
CA THR A 292 -4.20 -1.41 -10.03
C THR A 292 -5.44 -2.26 -9.77
N PRO A 293 -6.65 -1.68 -9.71
CA PRO A 293 -7.89 -2.44 -9.59
C PRO A 293 -8.06 -3.47 -10.71
N ILE A 294 -7.91 -4.74 -10.36
CA ILE A 294 -8.08 -5.87 -11.27
C ILE A 294 -8.64 -7.05 -10.49
N THR A 295 -9.50 -7.84 -11.13
CA THR A 295 -10.11 -8.99 -10.47
C THR A 295 -9.18 -10.21 -10.53
N LEU A 296 -9.43 -11.22 -9.70
CA LEU A 296 -8.64 -12.47 -9.72
C LEU A 296 -8.74 -13.18 -11.08
N GLU A 297 -9.87 -13.04 -11.77
CA GLU A 297 -10.15 -13.66 -13.08
C GLU A 297 -9.37 -13.00 -14.23
N ASN A 298 -8.87 -11.79 -14.02
CA ASN A 298 -8.27 -10.94 -15.05
C ASN A 298 -6.77 -10.71 -14.84
N GLN A 299 -6.11 -11.49 -13.97
CA GLN A 299 -4.68 -11.33 -13.71
C GLN A 299 -3.84 -11.47 -15.00
N PRO A 300 -2.76 -10.70 -15.16
CA PRO A 300 -1.98 -10.71 -16.39
C PRO A 300 -1.15 -12.00 -16.52
N SER A 301 -1.12 -12.58 -17.73
CA SER A 301 -0.54 -13.93 -17.94
C SER A 301 0.94 -13.98 -18.32
N ASN A 302 1.57 -12.87 -18.74
CA ASN A 302 2.97 -12.82 -19.20
C ASN A 302 3.62 -11.45 -18.97
N ARG A 303 3.36 -10.85 -17.80
CA ARG A 303 3.79 -9.47 -17.51
C ARG A 303 5.04 -9.41 -16.63
N PHE A 304 5.26 -10.42 -15.80
CA PHE A 304 6.29 -10.39 -14.76
C PHE A 304 7.54 -11.14 -15.21
N GLN A 305 8.66 -10.44 -15.25
CA GLN A 305 9.96 -10.97 -15.67
C GLN A 305 10.91 -11.06 -14.47
N GLU A 306 12.00 -11.80 -14.61
CA GLU A 306 13.07 -11.87 -13.60
C GLU A 306 12.59 -12.21 -12.18
N ILE A 307 11.71 -13.21 -12.08
CA ILE A 307 11.03 -13.59 -10.85
C ILE A 307 12.02 -14.08 -9.77
N SER A 308 11.92 -13.48 -8.59
CA SER A 308 12.60 -13.87 -7.35
C SER A 308 11.57 -14.09 -6.25
N VAL A 309 11.45 -15.32 -5.75
CA VAL A 309 10.43 -15.70 -4.76
C VAL A 309 10.96 -15.55 -3.33
N ILE A 310 10.15 -14.92 -2.47
CA ILE A 310 10.41 -14.68 -1.05
C ILE A 310 9.32 -15.41 -0.25
N SER A 311 9.69 -16.42 0.52
CA SER A 311 8.75 -17.12 1.40
C SER A 311 8.28 -16.23 2.56
N VAL A 312 6.97 -16.17 2.75
CA VAL A 312 6.35 -15.55 3.93
C VAL A 312 6.32 -16.57 5.07
N LYS A 313 6.61 -16.15 6.31
CA LYS A 313 6.66 -17.01 7.50
C LYS A 313 5.79 -16.43 8.64
N GLN A 314 5.11 -17.29 9.38
CA GLN A 314 4.50 -17.06 10.69
C GLN A 314 5.62 -17.08 11.72
N GLN A 315 5.78 -15.96 12.44
CA GLN A 315 6.66 -15.86 13.60
C GLN A 315 5.94 -16.38 14.84
#